data_AF-A0A1E4FTY6-F1
#
_entry.id   AF-A0A1E4FTY6-F1
#
_cell.length_a   1.000
_cell.length_b   1.000
_cell.length_c   1.000
_cell.angle_alpha   90.00
_cell.angle_beta   90.00
_cell.angle_gamma   90.00
#
_symmetry.space_group_name_H-M   'P 1'
#
loop_
_entity.id
_entity.type
_entity.pdbx_description
1 polymer ?
#
loop_
_entity_poly.entity_id
_entity_poly.type
_entity_poly.pdbx_seq_one_letter_code
_entity_poly.pdbx_strand_id
1 'polypeptide(L)' 'MKQRNRKLVGLLGLIGSIVLWAGLATALYLLFPPGLPIWVLMPYFIVAGMGWVLPAMPIVRWMSRPDE' A
#
# COMPACT_ATOMS: atom_id res chain seq x y z
N MET A 1 4.55 20.20 -13.43
CA MET A 1 5.17 20.40 -12.10
C MET A 1 6.60 19.90 -12.15
N LYS A 2 7.57 20.70 -11.67
CA LYS A 2 8.96 20.25 -11.56
C LYS A 2 9.04 18.96 -10.72
N GLN A 3 9.96 18.06 -11.06
CA GLN A 3 10.15 16.75 -10.44
C GLN A 3 10.32 16.85 -8.92
N ARG A 4 10.97 17.91 -8.43
CA ARG A 4 11.09 18.20 -6.99
C ARG A 4 9.73 18.33 -6.29
N ASN A 5 8.77 19.04 -6.90
CA ASN A 5 7.42 19.20 -6.33
C ASN A 5 6.62 17.89 -6.44
N ARG A 6 6.81 17.13 -7.53
CA ARG A 6 6.20 15.80 -7.68
C ARG A 6 6.68 14.82 -6.61
N LYS A 7 7.95 14.89 -6.18
CA LYS A 7 8.46 14.09 -5.06
C LYS A 7 7.81 14.43 -3.72
N LEU A 8 7.57 15.73 -3.44
CA LEU A 8 6.88 16.13 -2.21
C LEU A 8 5.44 15.63 -2.17
N VAL A 9 4.67 15.82 -3.25
CA VAL A 9 3.30 15.33 -3.36
C VAL A 9 3.26 13.80 -3.38
N GLY A 10 4.20 13.18 -4.10
CA GLY A 10 4.33 11.72 -4.18
C GLY A 10 4.62 11.10 -2.81
N LEU A 11 5.44 11.73 -1.98
CA LEU A 11 5.70 11.26 -0.62
C LEU A 11 4.43 11.24 0.24
N LEU A 12 3.66 12.34 0.23
CA LEU A 12 2.38 12.41 0.95
C LEU A 12 1.39 11.37 0.42
N GLY A 13 1.31 11.21 -0.90
CA GLY A 13 0.49 10.18 -1.54
C GLY A 13 0.91 8.77 -1.14
N LEU A 14 2.22 8.51 -1.03
CA LEU A 14 2.75 7.20 -0.63
C LEU A 14 2.41 6.87 0.82
N ILE A 15 2.55 7.85 1.72
CA ILE A 15 2.14 7.70 3.14
C ILE A 15 0.63 7.44 3.21
N GLY A 16 -0.18 8.24 2.52
CA GLY A 16 -1.62 8.05 2.46
C GLY A 16 -2.01 6.67 1.92
N SER A 17 -1.33 6.20 0.86
CA SER A 17 -1.50 4.87 0.29
C SER A 17 -1.21 3.76 1.30
N ILE A 18 -0.13 3.89 2.07
CA ILE A 18 0.23 2.90 3.10
C ILE A 18 -0.83 2.88 4.21
N VAL A 19 -1.26 4.04 4.70
CA VAL A 19 -2.30 4.15 5.73
C VAL A 19 -3.62 3.53 5.26
N LEU A 20 -4.05 3.85 4.04
CA LEU A 20 -5.26 3.28 3.44
C LEU A 20 -5.14 1.77 3.29
N TRP A 21 -4.02 1.27 2.76
CA TRP A 21 -3.81 -0.17 2.59
C TRP A 21 -3.80 -0.92 3.92
N ALA A 22 -3.05 -0.41 4.91
CA ALA A 22 -2.99 -1.00 6.24
C ALA A 22 -4.38 -1.00 6.91
N GLY A 23 -5.13 0.09 6.76
CA GLY A 23 -6.51 0.19 7.24
C GLY A 23 -7.44 -0.84 6.57
N LEU A 24 -7.39 -0.97 5.25
CA LEU A 24 -8.19 -1.95 4.50
C LEU A 24 -7.83 -3.40 4.87
N ALA A 25 -6.54 -3.73 4.93
CA ALA A 25 -6.07 -5.05 5.34
C ALA A 25 -6.45 -5.34 6.81
N THR A 26 -6.39 -4.36 7.69
CA THR A 26 -6.83 -4.57 9.08
C THR A 26 -8.35 -4.78 9.14
N ALA A 27 -9.13 -3.95 8.44
CA ALA A 27 -10.57 -4.06 8.39
C ALA A 27 -11.03 -5.42 7.83
N LEU A 28 -10.41 -5.90 6.75
CA LEU A 28 -10.67 -7.22 6.18
C LEU A 28 -10.35 -8.35 7.16
N TYR A 29 -9.21 -8.27 7.85
CA TYR A 29 -8.85 -9.26 8.88
C TYR A 29 -9.85 -9.28 10.04
N LEU A 30 -10.36 -8.12 10.46
CA LEU A 30 -11.36 -8.04 11.54
C LEU A 30 -12.72 -8.66 11.15
N LEU A 31 -13.01 -8.85 9.86
CA LEU A 31 -14.21 -9.56 9.39
C LEU A 31 -14.04 -11.08 9.45
N PHE A 32 -12.83 -11.58 9.67
CA PHE A 32 -12.58 -13.01 9.70
C PHE A 32 -13.12 -13.65 10.99
N PRO A 33 -13.70 -14.86 10.92
CA PRO A 33 -14.06 -15.61 12.11
C PRO A 33 -12.85 -15.87 13.00
N PRO A 34 -13.01 -15.83 14.34
CA PRO A 34 -11.93 -16.19 15.25
C PRO A 34 -11.56 -17.67 15.10
N GLY A 35 -10.29 -18.01 15.33
CA GLY A 35 -9.81 -19.39 15.32
C GLY A 35 -9.56 -19.98 13.93
N LEU A 36 -9.47 -19.15 12.89
CA LEU A 36 -9.04 -19.61 11.57
C LEU A 36 -7.68 -20.32 11.63
N PRO A 37 -7.51 -21.41 10.86
CA PRO A 37 -6.28 -22.17 10.87
C PRO A 37 -5.14 -21.39 10.19
N ILE A 38 -3.91 -21.73 10.59
CA ILE A 38 -2.70 -21.03 10.14
C ILE A 38 -2.52 -21.03 8.62
N TRP A 39 -2.99 -22.07 7.93
CA TRP A 39 -2.89 -22.17 6.47
C TRP A 39 -3.82 -21.18 5.73
N VAL A 40 -4.81 -20.58 6.40
CA VAL A 40 -5.60 -19.45 5.86
C VAL A 40 -4.92 -18.13 6.20
N LEU A 41 -4.54 -17.98 7.47
CA LEU A 41 -3.97 -16.74 7.99
C LEU A 41 -2.62 -16.41 7.34
N MET A 42 -1.76 -17.40 7.13
CA MET A 42 -0.44 -17.18 6.55
C MET A 42 -0.50 -16.61 5.13
N PRO A 43 -1.20 -17.22 4.16
CA PRO A 43 -1.37 -16.62 2.83
C PRO A 43 -1.99 -15.23 2.89
N TYR A 44 -2.98 -15.01 3.78
CA TYR A 44 -3.59 -13.71 3.96
C TYR A 44 -2.56 -12.64 4.34
N PHE A 45 -1.75 -12.89 5.37
CA PHE A 45 -0.73 -11.95 5.83
C PHE A 45 0.40 -11.75 4.82
N ILE A 46 0.76 -12.77 4.05
CA ILE A 46 1.73 -12.64 2.94
C ILE A 46 1.17 -11.69 1.88
N VAL A 47 -0.07 -11.91 1.43
CA VAL A 47 -0.71 -11.07 0.41
C VAL A 47 -0.95 -9.66 0.93
N ALA A 48 -1.43 -9.49 2.16
CA ALA A 48 -1.62 -8.18 2.77
C ALA A 48 -0.29 -7.43 2.96
N GLY A 49 0.76 -8.14 3.37
CA GLY A 49 2.10 -7.59 3.60
C GLY A 49 2.86 -7.27 2.31
N MET A 50 2.57 -7.93 1.19
CA MET A 50 3.17 -7.64 -0.12
C MET A 50 2.31 -6.73 -1.00
N GLY A 51 0.98 -6.75 -0.80
CA GLY A 51 0.03 -6.11 -1.69
C GLY A 51 0.05 -4.58 -1.65
N TRP A 52 0.57 -3.96 -0.59
CA TRP A 52 0.71 -2.50 -0.50
C TRP A 52 1.59 -1.91 -1.61
N VAL A 53 2.43 -2.74 -2.23
CA VAL A 53 3.28 -2.35 -3.37
C VAL A 53 2.42 -1.95 -4.57
N LEU A 54 1.24 -2.57 -4.76
CA LEU A 54 0.35 -2.30 -5.89
C LEU A 54 -0.08 -0.82 -5.97
N PRO A 55 -0.62 -0.20 -4.91
CA PRO A 55 -0.94 1.23 -4.94
C PRO A 55 0.30 2.13 -4.84
N ALA A 56 1.41 1.66 -4.25
CA ALA A 56 2.65 2.45 -4.16
C ALA A 56 3.37 2.60 -5.52
N MET A 57 3.38 1.56 -6.35
CA MET A 57 4.04 1.54 -7.67
C MET A 57 3.68 2.72 -8.58
N PRO A 58 2.40 3.02 -8.88
CA PRO A 58 2.04 4.12 -9.76
C PRO A 58 2.47 5.48 -9.20
N ILE A 59 2.42 5.68 -7.88
CA ILE A 59 2.84 6.91 -7.20
C ILE A 59 4.36 7.11 -7.38
N VAL A 60 5.14 6.06 -7.10
CA VAL A 60 6.60 6.08 -7.27
C VAL A 60 6.98 6.36 -8.71
N ARG A 61 6.35 5.68 -9.66
CA ARG A 61 6.59 5.85 -11.10
C ARG A 61 6.29 7.28 -11.57
N TRP A 62 5.22 7.89 -11.05
CA TRP A 62 4.85 9.25 -11.39
C TRP A 62 5.83 10.29 -10.83
N MET A 63 6.27 10.13 -9.58
CA MET A 63 7.18 11.09 -8.94
C MET A 63 8.64 10.96 -9.42
N SER A 64 9.02 9.79 -9.96
CA SER A 64 10.37 9.55 -10.48
C SER A 64 10.56 10.00 -11.92
N ARG A 65 9.47 10.17 -12.71
CA ARG A 65 9.54 10.62 -14.11
C ARG A 65 10.35 11.92 -14.22
N PRO A 66 11.40 12.01 -15.06
CA PRO A 66 12.20 13.22 -15.25
C PRO A 66 11.35 14.44 -15.67
N ASP A 67 11.86 15.64 -15.44
CA ASP A 67 11.37 16.82 -16.17
C ASP A 67 12.02 16.78 -17.56
N GLU A 68 11.22 16.97 -18.62
CA GLU A 68 11.73 17.25 -19.96
C GLU A 68 12.29 18.67 -20.03
#